data_AF-A0A1I6TQX6-F1
#
_entry.id   AF-A0A1I6TQX6-F1
#
_cell.length_a   1.000
_cell.length_b   1.000
_cell.length_c   1.000
_cell.angle_alpha   90.00
_cell.angle_beta   90.00
_cell.angle_gamma   90.00
#
_symmetry.space_group_name_H-M   'P 1'
#
loop_
_entity.id
_entity.type
_entity.pdbx_description
1 polymer ?
#
loop_
_entity_poly.entity_id
_entity_poly.type
_entity_poly.pdbx_seq_one_letter_code
_entity_poly.pdbx_strand_id
1 'polypeptide(L)'
;MSAGDAGPASDALRALYGRVDPMPEGPPAPGHARASLCVDVGDGDDVAAAERWMLAHAGRLTRVRSTGCGCCVIGWDIEGPAALVATLPAALGATSDWAGPAAAPRRAARARGRRFWAHGWERWWERWVRRR
;
A
#
# COMPACT_ATOMS: atom_id res chain seq x y z
N MET A 1 7.86 17.00 28.18
CA MET A 1 8.26 16.80 26.77
C MET A 1 7.10 16.12 26.09
N SER A 2 6.30 16.87 25.33
CA SER A 2 4.98 16.43 24.85
C SER A 2 5.12 15.32 23.82
N ALA A 3 4.46 14.19 24.07
CA ALA A 3 4.17 13.19 23.07
C ALA A 3 3.41 13.90 21.94
N GLY A 4 4.02 13.96 20.75
CA GLY A 4 3.42 14.59 19.59
C GLY A 4 2.13 13.86 19.24
N ASP A 5 1.02 14.58 19.26
CA ASP A 5 -0.27 14.14 18.76
C ASP A 5 -0.11 13.85 17.26
N ALA A 6 0.12 12.58 16.92
CA ALA A 6 0.08 12.14 15.55
C ALA A 6 -1.39 12.31 15.10
N GLY A 7 -1.67 13.30 14.26
CA GLY A 7 -3.04 13.62 13.86
C GLY A 7 -3.79 12.41 13.26
N PRO A 8 -5.12 12.51 13.09
CA PRO A 8 -5.98 11.36 12.75
C PRO A 8 -5.60 10.61 11.47
N ALA A 9 -4.95 11.28 10.52
CA ALA A 9 -4.43 10.64 9.30
C ALA A 9 -3.25 9.70 9.59
N SER A 10 -2.37 10.06 10.53
CA SER A 10 -1.23 9.23 10.93
C SER A 10 -1.69 8.00 11.71
N ASP A 11 -2.71 8.13 12.56
CA ASP A 11 -3.30 6.97 13.23
C ASP A 11 -4.02 6.04 12.24
N ALA A 12 -4.73 6.59 11.26
CA ALA A 12 -5.36 5.79 10.21
C ALA A 12 -4.34 5.03 9.35
N LEU A 13 -3.20 5.64 9.03
CA LEU A 13 -2.09 4.96 8.34
C LEU A 13 -1.49 3.86 9.21
N ARG A 14 -1.25 4.14 10.49
CA ARG A 14 -0.73 3.14 11.43
C ARG A 14 -1.68 1.95 11.56
N ALA A 15 -2.99 2.21 11.62
CA ALA A 15 -4.01 1.17 11.63
C ALA A 15 -4.02 0.36 10.31
N LEU A 16 -3.84 1.02 9.17
CA LEU A 16 -3.74 0.36 7.87
C LEU A 16 -2.52 -0.56 7.79
N TYR A 17 -1.34 -0.07 8.19
CA TYR A 17 -0.11 -0.86 8.20
C TYR A 17 -0.13 -1.99 9.22
N GLY A 18 -0.81 -1.78 10.36
CA GLY A 18 -1.00 -2.79 11.41
C GLY A 18 -2.13 -3.78 11.15
N ARG A 19 -2.87 -3.65 10.04
CA ARG A 19 -3.99 -4.54 9.72
C ARG A 19 -3.45 -5.93 9.37
N VAL A 20 -3.92 -6.94 10.11
CA VAL A 20 -3.60 -8.35 9.89
C VAL A 20 -4.88 -9.10 9.59
N ASP A 21 -5.24 -9.14 8.32
CA ASP A 21 -6.37 -9.91 7.84
C ASP A 21 -5.94 -11.37 7.57
N PRO A 22 -6.69 -12.41 8.01
CA PRO A 22 -6.33 -13.80 7.72
C PRO A 22 -6.27 -14.09 6.21
N MET A 23 -5.46 -15.07 5.77
CA MET A 23 -5.42 -15.44 4.35
C MET A 23 -6.76 -16.08 3.94
N PRO A 24 -7.45 -15.61 2.88
CA PRO A 24 -8.63 -16.29 2.40
C PRO A 24 -8.27 -17.60 1.69
N GLU A 25 -9.10 -18.62 1.87
CA GLU A 25 -9.05 -19.86 1.10
C GLU A 25 -9.82 -19.65 -0.21
N GLY A 26 -9.18 -19.88 -1.36
CA GLY A 26 -9.84 -19.86 -2.68
C GLY A 26 -9.97 -18.49 -3.36
N PRO A 27 -10.80 -18.40 -4.42
CA PRO A 27 -10.97 -17.17 -5.22
C PRO A 27 -11.71 -16.07 -4.45
N PRO A 28 -11.62 -14.79 -4.89
CA PRO A 28 -12.40 -13.71 -4.29
C PRO A 28 -13.91 -13.97 -4.42
N ALA A 29 -14.68 -13.45 -3.46
CA ALA A 29 -16.13 -13.54 -3.48
C ALA A 29 -16.72 -12.90 -4.77
N PRO A 30 -17.93 -13.31 -5.22
CA PRO A 30 -18.58 -12.69 -6.37
C PRO A 30 -18.62 -11.16 -6.26
N GLY A 31 -18.28 -10.47 -7.35
CA GLY A 31 -18.21 -9.01 -7.40
C GLY A 31 -16.99 -8.38 -6.70
N HIS A 32 -16.07 -9.18 -6.17
CA HIS A 32 -14.79 -8.73 -5.60
C HIS A 32 -13.62 -9.01 -6.54
N ALA A 33 -12.56 -8.23 -6.40
CA ALA A 33 -11.30 -8.43 -7.10
C ALA A 33 -10.12 -8.31 -6.14
N ARG A 34 -8.99 -8.88 -6.54
CA ARG A 34 -7.71 -8.80 -5.84
C ARG A 34 -6.75 -7.94 -6.64
N ALA A 35 -5.95 -7.14 -5.95
CA ALA A 35 -4.84 -6.41 -6.55
C ALA A 35 -3.65 -6.40 -5.61
N SER A 36 -2.46 -6.22 -6.19
CA SER A 36 -1.25 -5.95 -5.43
C SER A 36 -0.72 -4.58 -5.79
N LEU A 37 -0.22 -3.88 -4.78
CA LEU A 37 0.48 -2.62 -4.89
C LEU A 37 1.95 -2.84 -4.51
N CYS A 38 2.85 -2.16 -5.19
CA CYS A 38 4.27 -2.15 -4.82
C CYS A 38 4.87 -0.80 -5.21
N VAL A 39 5.31 -0.02 -4.22
CA VAL A 39 5.90 1.31 -4.43
C VAL A 39 7.30 1.36 -3.85
N ASP A 40 8.20 2.10 -4.50
CA ASP A 40 9.55 2.34 -3.99
C ASP A 40 9.46 3.36 -2.84
N VAL A 41 10.10 3.09 -1.71
CA VAL A 41 10.11 4.03 -0.56
C VAL A 41 10.76 5.38 -0.90
N GLY A 42 11.62 5.42 -1.91
CA GLY A 42 12.27 6.63 -2.41
C GLY A 42 11.38 7.45 -3.34
N ASP A 43 10.29 6.88 -3.87
CA ASP A 43 9.33 7.61 -4.71
C ASP A 43 8.18 8.14 -3.84
N GLY A 44 8.41 9.30 -3.21
CA GLY A 44 7.47 9.90 -2.26
C GLY A 44 6.09 10.21 -2.86
N ASP A 45 6.01 10.45 -4.17
CA ASP A 45 4.75 10.72 -4.85
C ASP A 45 3.93 9.43 -5.03
N ASP A 46 4.57 8.33 -5.45
CA ASP A 46 3.93 7.01 -5.54
C ASP A 46 3.48 6.52 -4.15
N VAL A 47 4.31 6.72 -3.11
CA VAL A 47 3.94 6.40 -1.71
C VAL A 47 2.71 7.19 -1.28
N ALA A 48 2.73 8.52 -1.45
CA ALA A 48 1.60 9.36 -1.07
C ALA A 48 0.34 9.07 -1.90
N ALA A 49 0.47 8.67 -3.17
CA ALA A 49 -0.66 8.26 -3.99
C ALA A 49 -1.26 6.94 -3.50
N ALA A 50 -0.43 5.94 -3.20
CA ALA A 50 -0.87 4.66 -2.66
C ALA A 50 -1.57 4.85 -1.31
N GLU A 51 -0.95 5.57 -0.37
CA GLU A 51 -1.51 5.82 0.95
C GLU A 51 -2.84 6.58 0.90
N ARG A 52 -2.93 7.64 0.08
CA ARG A 52 -4.21 8.37 -0.09
C ARG A 52 -5.31 7.49 -0.65
N TRP A 53 -5.00 6.66 -1.65
CA TRP A 53 -5.96 5.74 -2.22
C TRP A 53 -6.42 4.71 -1.18
N MET A 54 -5.48 4.12 -0.45
CA MET A 54 -5.77 3.12 0.58
C MET A 54 -6.62 3.70 1.72
N LEU A 55 -6.28 4.89 2.22
CA LEU A 55 -7.04 5.57 3.28
C LEU A 55 -8.46 5.91 2.85
N ALA A 56 -8.64 6.45 1.65
CA ALA A 56 -9.95 6.81 1.12
C ALA A 56 -10.89 5.60 0.98
N HIS A 57 -10.33 4.40 0.84
CA HIS A 57 -11.07 3.17 0.56
C HIS A 57 -10.98 2.12 1.66
N ALA A 58 -10.24 2.36 2.75
CA ALA A 58 -9.90 1.36 3.77
C ALA A 58 -11.14 0.66 4.35
N GLY A 59 -12.22 1.41 4.61
CA GLY A 59 -13.47 0.86 5.14
C GLY A 59 -14.28 0.01 4.15
N ARG A 60 -13.93 0.04 2.86
CA ARG A 60 -14.58 -0.75 1.80
C ARG A 60 -13.73 -1.94 1.34
N LEU A 61 -12.47 -1.99 1.77
CA LEU A 61 -11.57 -3.11 1.48
C LEU A 61 -11.84 -4.25 2.47
N THR A 62 -12.18 -5.41 1.92
CA THR A 62 -12.40 -6.63 2.70
C THR A 62 -11.07 -7.21 3.19
N ARG A 63 -9.98 -6.97 2.45
CA ARG A 63 -8.62 -7.36 2.84
C ARG A 63 -7.61 -6.26 2.54
N VAL A 64 -6.69 -6.06 3.48
CA VAL A 64 -5.41 -5.39 3.28
C VAL A 64 -4.34 -6.17 4.02
N ARG A 65 -3.29 -6.54 3.29
CA ARG A 65 -2.12 -7.23 3.84
C ARG A 65 -0.87 -6.50 3.40
N SER A 66 -0.01 -6.14 4.34
CA SER A 66 1.34 -5.68 4.00
C SER A 66 2.18 -6.84 3.47
N THR A 67 2.83 -6.63 2.33
CA THR A 67 3.70 -7.63 1.67
C THR A 67 5.17 -7.19 1.55
N GLY A 68 5.47 -5.93 1.88
CA GLY A 68 6.82 -5.40 1.85
C GLY A 68 7.56 -5.50 3.19
N CYS A 69 8.89 -5.56 3.16
CA CYS A 69 9.75 -5.34 4.33
C CYS A 69 9.78 -3.86 4.78
N GLY A 70 9.24 -2.93 3.98
CA GLY A 70 9.35 -1.49 4.21
C GLY A 70 10.79 -0.94 4.03
N CYS A 71 11.74 -1.79 3.64
CA CYS A 71 13.16 -1.47 3.58
C CYS A 71 13.60 -0.87 2.24
N CYS A 72 12.88 -1.18 1.17
CA CYS A 72 13.13 -0.70 -0.20
C CYS A 72 11.83 -0.50 -0.98
N VAL A 73 10.81 -1.29 -0.65
CA VAL A 73 9.47 -1.15 -1.21
C VAL A 73 8.44 -1.25 -0.10
N ILE A 74 7.31 -0.59 -0.33
CA ILE A 74 6.08 -0.78 0.43
C ILE A 74 5.12 -1.55 -0.47
N GLY A 75 4.65 -2.69 0.02
CA GLY A 75 3.79 -3.58 -0.75
C GLY A 75 2.50 -3.86 -0.01
N TRP A 76 1.40 -3.95 -0.75
CA TRP A 76 0.11 -4.37 -0.22
C TRP A 76 -0.58 -5.35 -1.14
N ASP A 77 -1.18 -6.37 -0.56
CA ASP A 77 -2.21 -7.18 -1.19
C ASP A 77 -3.57 -6.69 -0.69
N ILE A 78 -4.48 -6.42 -1.62
CA ILE A 78 -5.82 -5.94 -1.30
C ILE A 78 -6.91 -6.81 -1.93
N GLU A 79 -8.05 -6.87 -1.24
CA GLU A 79 -9.30 -7.42 -1.78
C GLU A 79 -10.44 -6.44 -1.46
N GLY A 80 -11.36 -6.30 -2.40
CA GLY A 80 -12.55 -5.46 -2.23
C GLY A 80 -13.44 -5.51 -3.46
N PRO A 81 -14.50 -4.68 -3.50
CA PRO A 81 -15.40 -4.60 -4.64
C PRO A 81 -14.64 -4.36 -5.95
N ALA A 82 -14.93 -5.15 -6.99
CA ALA A 82 -14.17 -5.11 -8.25
C ALA A 82 -14.18 -3.72 -8.89
N ALA A 83 -15.32 -3.02 -8.83
CA ALA A 83 -15.44 -1.64 -9.33
C ALA A 83 -14.53 -0.65 -8.57
N LEU A 84 -14.29 -0.88 -7.28
CA LEU A 84 -13.37 -0.07 -6.48
C LEU A 84 -11.93 -0.40 -6.83
N VAL A 85 -11.59 -1.69 -6.90
CA VAL A 85 -10.22 -2.14 -7.24
C VAL A 85 -9.82 -1.66 -8.63
N ALA A 86 -10.75 -1.57 -9.58
CA ALA A 86 -10.52 -1.00 -10.90
C ALA A 86 -10.16 0.50 -10.90
N THR A 87 -10.42 1.23 -9.81
CA THR A 87 -9.99 2.64 -9.65
C THR A 87 -8.54 2.78 -9.18
N LEU A 88 -7.88 1.66 -8.84
CA LEU A 88 -6.49 1.68 -8.41
C LEU A 88 -5.61 2.29 -9.52
N PRO A 89 -4.80 3.32 -9.21
CA PRO A 89 -3.92 3.91 -10.21
C PRO A 89 -2.98 2.86 -10.81
N ALA A 90 -3.01 2.75 -12.14
CA ALA A 90 -2.26 1.72 -12.85
C ALA A 90 -0.75 1.72 -12.57
N ALA A 91 -0.18 2.90 -12.28
CA ALA A 91 1.23 3.05 -11.94
C ALA A 91 1.64 2.39 -10.62
N LEU A 92 0.68 2.18 -9.71
CA LEU A 92 0.91 1.60 -8.38
C LEU A 92 0.71 0.07 -8.37
N GLY A 93 0.03 -0.45 -9.39
CA GLY A 93 -0.26 -1.87 -9.54
C GLY A 93 1.00 -2.72 -9.72
N ALA A 94 0.98 -3.90 -9.12
CA ALA A 94 2.02 -4.91 -9.21
C ALA A 94 1.42 -6.27 -9.57
N THR A 95 2.19 -7.07 -10.30
CA THR A 95 1.83 -8.46 -10.61
C THR A 95 2.23 -9.37 -9.46
N SER A 96 1.32 -10.24 -9.05
CA SER A 96 1.56 -11.26 -8.03
C SER A 96 0.58 -12.42 -8.24
N ASP A 97 0.85 -13.56 -7.61
CA ASP A 97 -0.08 -14.68 -7.58
C ASP A 97 -1.41 -14.30 -6.88
N TRP A 98 -1.38 -13.31 -5.99
CA TRP A 98 -2.55 -12.76 -5.33
C TRP A 98 -3.48 -12.01 -6.28
N ALA A 99 -2.92 -11.11 -7.11
CA ALA A 99 -3.68 -10.31 -8.07
C ALA A 99 -4.22 -11.14 -9.24
N GLY A 100 -3.59 -12.28 -9.52
CA GLY A 100 -3.90 -13.10 -10.70
C GLY A 100 -3.54 -12.38 -12.03
N PRO A 101 -3.69 -13.08 -13.17
CA PRO A 101 -3.23 -12.58 -14.47
C PRO A 101 -4.08 -11.42 -15.04
N ALA A 102 -5.29 -11.20 -14.52
CA ALA A 102 -6.28 -10.28 -15.09
C ALA A 102 -6.35 -8.90 -14.41
N ALA A 103 -5.76 -8.72 -13.22
CA ALA A 103 -6.07 -7.56 -12.37
C ALA A 103 -5.04 -6.42 -12.36
N ALA A 104 -3.84 -6.62 -12.91
CA ALA A 104 -2.79 -5.61 -12.87
C ALA A 104 -2.54 -4.98 -14.25
N PRO A 105 -2.86 -3.69 -14.48
CA PRO A 105 -2.29 -2.98 -15.62
C PRO A 105 -0.76 -2.94 -15.47
N ARG A 106 -0.05 -3.24 -16.55
CA ARG A 106 1.42 -3.37 -16.55
C ARG A 106 2.08 -2.07 -16.11
N ARG A 107 2.80 -2.09 -14.99
CA ARG A 107 3.77 -1.03 -14.65
C ARG A 107 4.89 -1.07 -15.70
N ALA A 108 5.10 0.03 -16.42
CA ALA A 108 6.28 0.18 -17.25
C ALA A 108 7.52 0.13 -16.33
N ALA A 109 8.46 -0.77 -16.63
CA ALA A 109 9.66 -0.96 -15.83
C ALA A 109 10.47 0.35 -15.79
N ARG A 110 10.42 1.09 -14.67
CA ARG A 110 11.36 2.19 -14.43
C ARG A 110 12.73 1.58 -14.11
N ALA A 111 13.74 1.98 -14.87
CA ALA A 111 15.11 1.50 -14.72
C ALA A 111 15.64 1.79 -13.31
N ARG A 112 16.21 0.75 -12.69
CA ARG A 112 16.66 0.72 -11.29
C ARG A 112 17.92 1.57 -11.10
N GLY A 113 17.80 2.65 -10.33
CA GLY A 113 18.95 3.35 -9.73
C GLY A 113 19.21 2.83 -8.33
N ARG A 114 20.18 1.93 -8.17
CA ARG A 114 20.67 1.44 -6.87
C ARG A 114 21.03 2.61 -5.93
N ARG A 115 20.45 2.66 -4.73
CA ARG A 115 21.11 3.06 -3.48
C ARG A 115 20.28 2.58 -2.29
N PHE A 116 20.74 1.47 -1.70
CA PHE A 116 20.37 0.99 -0.37
C PHE A 116 20.55 2.10 0.66
N TRP A 117 19.70 2.18 1.69
CA TRP A 117 20.13 2.28 3.10
C TRP A 117 19.00 1.78 4.02
N ALA A 118 19.39 0.91 4.96
CA ALA A 118 18.58 0.45 6.07
C ALA A 118 18.12 1.65 6.93
N HIS A 119 16.96 1.54 7.59
CA HIS A 119 16.30 2.56 8.44
C HIS A 119 15.43 3.62 7.73
N GLY A 120 15.03 3.41 6.48
CA GLY A 120 14.19 4.37 5.73
C GLY A 120 12.81 4.60 6.35
N TRP A 121 12.16 3.56 6.87
CA TRP A 121 10.78 3.63 7.31
C TRP A 121 10.57 4.52 8.55
N GLU A 122 11.41 4.41 9.59
CA GLU A 122 11.35 5.26 10.80
C GLU A 122 11.71 6.72 10.52
N ARG A 123 12.75 6.97 9.72
CA ARG A 123 13.19 8.35 9.42
C ARG A 123 12.27 9.06 8.43
N TRP A 124 11.55 8.33 7.59
CA TRP A 124 10.50 8.89 6.73
C TRP A 124 9.24 9.18 7.56
N TRP A 125 8.82 8.25 8.43
CA TRP A 125 7.69 8.43 9.35
C TRP A 125 7.90 9.63 10.30
N GLU A 126 9.07 9.74 10.94
CA GLU A 126 9.40 10.89 11.81
C GLU A 126 9.44 12.22 11.05
N ARG A 127 9.89 12.21 9.79
CA ARG A 127 9.99 13.41 8.95
C ARG A 127 8.63 13.89 8.44
N TRP A 128 7.65 13.00 8.33
CA TRP A 128 6.28 13.31 7.94
C TRP A 128 5.41 13.71 9.14
N VAL A 129 5.53 13.01 10.28
CA VAL A 129 4.80 13.31 11.53
C VAL A 129 5.21 14.65 12.15
N ARG A 130 6.47 15.09 11.98
CA ARG A 130 6.95 16.38 12.50
C ARG A 130 6.76 17.59 11.57
N ARG A 131 6.14 17.43 10.39
CA ARG A 131 5.90 18.52 9.43
C ARG A 131 4.45 19.02 9.38
N ARG A 132 3.69 18.86 10.47
CA ARG A 132 2.45 19.61 10.71
C ARG A 132 2.49 20.30 12.06
#